data_AF-A0A1Y0HLT0-F1
#
_entry.id   AF-A0A1Y0HLT0-F1
#
_cell.length_a   1.000
_cell.length_b   1.000
_cell.length_c   1.000
_cell.angle_alpha   90.00
_cell.angle_beta   90.00
_cell.angle_gamma   90.00
#
_symmetry.space_group_name_H-M   'P 1'
#
loop_
_entity.id
_entity.type
_entity.pdbx_description
1 polymer ?
#
loop_
_entity_poly.entity_id
_entity_poly.type
_entity_poly.pdbx_seq_one_letter_code
_entity_poly.pdbx_strand_id
1 'polypeptide(L)'
;MSDGKYYTPLQVAHKLGLGVMSSSSLLQMHLFQKPFKPEIGYLLDSHMELQSDIQLALQFVRSTRGIVTSLFSSSKSEHVSSNLEIATTNATNTTKYNLLYKVER
;
A
#
# COMPACT_ATOMS: atom_id res chain seq x y z
N MET A 1 -15.27 -4.72 -21.52
CA MET A 1 -15.37 -3.57 -22.46
C MET A 1 -15.33 -4.13 -23.86
N SER A 2 -16.10 -3.59 -24.79
CA SER A 2 -16.22 -4.11 -26.18
C SER A 2 -15.19 -3.53 -27.16
N ASP A 3 -14.14 -2.87 -26.65
CA ASP A 3 -13.16 -2.11 -27.44
C ASP A 3 -11.89 -2.90 -27.82
N GLY A 4 -11.85 -4.21 -27.53
CA GLY A 4 -10.76 -5.11 -27.94
C GLY A 4 -9.41 -4.87 -27.25
N LYS A 5 -9.35 -4.02 -26.22
CA LYS A 5 -8.11 -3.69 -25.50
C LYS A 5 -7.94 -4.51 -24.23
N TYR A 6 -6.69 -4.79 -23.86
CA TYR A 6 -6.35 -5.39 -22.57
C TYR A 6 -6.32 -4.32 -21.48
N TYR A 7 -6.86 -4.68 -20.32
CA TYR A 7 -6.91 -3.81 -19.14
C TYR A 7 -6.47 -4.58 -17.91
N THR A 8 -5.78 -3.90 -16.99
CA THR A 8 -5.59 -4.44 -15.63
C THR A 8 -6.91 -4.36 -14.86
N PRO A 9 -7.09 -5.18 -13.81
CA PRO A 9 -8.28 -5.09 -12.96
C PRO A 9 -8.53 -3.68 -12.39
N LEU A 10 -7.47 -2.97 -12.00
CA LEU A 10 -7.57 -1.58 -11.50
C LEU A 10 -8.05 -0.61 -12.59
N GLN A 11 -7.63 -0.79 -13.85
CA GLN A 11 -8.09 0.04 -14.96
C GLN A 11 -9.58 -0.18 -15.25
N VAL A 12 -10.04 -1.44 -15.20
CA VAL A 12 -11.46 -1.76 -15.39
C VAL A 12 -12.30 -1.18 -14.27
N ALA A 13 -11.89 -1.37 -13.01
CA ALA A 13 -12.60 -0.82 -11.85
C ALA A 13 -12.75 0.70 -11.95
N HIS A 14 -11.66 1.42 -12.26
CA HIS A 14 -11.70 2.87 -12.46
C HIS A 14 -12.69 3.28 -13.56
N LYS A 15 -12.69 2.59 -14.71
CA LYS A 15 -13.59 2.92 -15.83
C LYS A 15 -15.06 2.66 -15.52
N LEU A 16 -15.36 1.74 -14.60
CA LEU A 16 -16.71 1.45 -14.14
C LEU A 16 -17.12 2.30 -12.93
N GLY A 17 -16.26 3.21 -12.44
CA GLY A 17 -16.54 4.02 -11.25
C GLY A 17 -16.49 3.20 -9.95
N LEU A 18 -15.78 2.08 -9.93
CA LEU A 18 -15.68 1.18 -8.78
C LEU A 18 -14.42 1.46 -7.95
N GLY A 19 -14.58 1.44 -6.63
CA GLY A 19 -13.46 1.41 -5.69
C GLY A 19 -12.93 -0.01 -5.49
N VAL A 20 -11.60 -0.17 -5.41
CA VAL A 20 -10.97 -1.47 -5.17
C VAL A 20 -10.48 -1.57 -3.73
N MET A 21 -10.84 -2.66 -3.07
CA MET A 21 -10.29 -3.05 -1.77
C MET A 21 -9.29 -4.18 -2.00
N SER A 22 -8.09 -4.07 -1.42
CA SER A 22 -7.07 -5.12 -1.55
C SER A 22 -6.89 -5.88 -0.25
N SER A 23 -6.82 -7.21 -0.34
CA SER A 23 -6.45 -8.09 0.77
C SER A 23 -4.97 -8.49 0.70
N SER A 24 -4.50 -9.17 1.75
CA SER A 24 -3.16 -9.81 1.78
C SER A 24 -1.98 -8.85 1.65
N SER A 25 -2.12 -7.62 2.16
CA SER A 25 -1.11 -6.55 2.03
C SER A 25 0.24 -6.86 2.70
N LEU A 26 0.28 -7.86 3.59
CA LEU A 26 1.49 -8.31 4.29
C LEU A 26 2.05 -9.63 3.74
N LEU A 27 1.42 -10.22 2.72
CA LEU A 27 1.77 -11.54 2.15
C LEU A 27 1.98 -12.61 3.25
N GLN A 28 1.04 -12.73 4.18
CA GLN A 28 1.18 -13.64 5.34
C GLN A 28 2.53 -13.47 6.07
N MET A 29 2.97 -12.22 6.27
CA MET A 29 4.26 -11.84 6.87
C MET A 29 5.52 -12.21 6.07
N HIS A 30 5.40 -12.83 4.88
CA HIS A 30 6.56 -13.18 4.05
C HIS A 30 7.30 -11.93 3.54
N LEU A 31 6.63 -10.78 3.52
CA LEU A 31 7.24 -9.51 3.15
C LEU A 31 8.40 -9.12 4.09
N PHE A 32 8.38 -9.56 5.35
CA PHE A 32 9.33 -9.18 6.40
C PHE A 32 10.46 -10.20 6.60
N GLN A 33 10.65 -11.14 5.66
CA GLN A 33 11.80 -12.06 5.71
C GLN A 33 13.14 -11.34 5.51
N LYS A 34 13.10 -10.13 4.95
CA LYS A 34 14.24 -9.23 4.79
C LYS A 34 13.80 -7.81 5.15
N PRO A 35 14.71 -6.99 5.72
CA PRO A 35 14.40 -5.58 5.97
C PRO A 35 14.14 -4.85 4.66
N PHE A 36 13.28 -3.84 4.72
CA PHE A 36 13.10 -2.93 3.60
C PHE A 36 14.36 -2.09 3.38
N LYS A 37 14.61 -1.73 2.12
CA LYS A 37 15.68 -0.78 1.81
C LYS A 37 15.35 0.60 2.38
N PRO A 38 16.32 1.35 2.95
CA PRO A 38 16.06 2.67 3.54
C PRO A 38 15.37 3.65 2.59
N GLU A 39 15.66 3.57 1.29
CA GLU A 39 15.07 4.42 0.25
C GLU A 39 13.56 4.20 0.13
N ILE A 40 13.09 2.96 0.32
CA ILE A 40 11.66 2.64 0.34
C ILE A 40 11.00 3.28 1.55
N GLY A 41 11.65 3.19 2.72
CA GLY A 41 11.24 3.87 3.95
C GLY A 41 11.07 5.38 3.73
N TYR A 42 12.11 6.03 3.20
CA TYR A 42 12.10 7.47 2.93
C TYR A 42 11.02 7.90 1.92
N LEU A 43 10.79 7.12 0.87
CA LEU A 43 9.78 7.43 -0.15
C LEU A 43 8.35 7.33 0.39
N LEU A 44 8.09 6.34 1.24
CA LEU A 44 6.77 6.08 1.82
C LEU A 44 6.49 6.93 3.07
N ASP A 45 7.53 7.26 3.83
CA ASP A 45 7.44 7.98 5.11
C ASP A 45 8.66 8.90 5.33
N SER A 46 8.70 10.00 4.57
CA SER A 46 9.83 10.95 4.65
C SER A 46 9.92 11.74 5.97
N HIS A 47 8.85 11.73 6.77
CA HIS A 47 8.79 12.45 8.05
C HIS A 47 8.99 11.52 9.25
N MET A 48 9.19 10.22 9.01
CA MET A 48 9.37 9.21 10.06
C MET A 48 8.19 9.17 11.04
N GLU A 49 6.98 9.28 10.50
CA GLU A 49 5.73 9.23 11.28
C GLU A 49 5.30 7.79 11.58
N LEU A 50 5.63 6.85 10.70
CA LEU A 50 5.24 5.45 10.84
C LEU A 50 6.12 4.74 11.89
N GLN A 51 5.47 3.95 12.73
CA GLN A 51 6.07 3.30 13.90
C GLN A 51 6.49 1.85 13.64
N SER A 52 6.18 1.29 12.46
CA SER A 52 6.53 -0.09 12.12
C SER A 52 6.63 -0.36 10.63
N ASP A 53 7.39 -1.40 10.28
CA ASP A 53 7.44 -1.95 8.92
C ASP A 53 6.07 -2.43 8.42
N ILE A 54 5.18 -2.84 9.32
CA ILE A 54 3.80 -3.21 8.97
C ILE A 54 3.05 -1.98 8.47
N GLN A 55 3.11 -0.86 9.21
CA GLN A 55 2.52 0.40 8.75
C GLN A 55 3.16 0.85 7.42
N LEU A 56 4.48 0.69 7.25
CA LEU A 56 5.15 1.02 5.98
C LEU A 56 4.60 0.18 4.80
N ALA A 57 4.42 -1.12 4.99
CA ALA A 57 3.83 -2.02 4.00
C ALA A 57 2.36 -1.65 3.69
N LEU A 58 1.58 -1.30 4.71
CA LEU A 58 0.20 -0.83 4.53
C LEU A 58 0.16 0.53 3.80
N GLN A 59 1.13 1.41 4.05
CA GLN A 59 1.27 2.72 3.40
C GLN A 59 1.50 2.53 1.90
N PHE A 60 2.35 1.58 1.52
CA PHE A 60 2.55 1.21 0.13
C PHE A 60 1.22 0.82 -0.55
N VAL A 61 0.47 -0.11 0.04
CA VAL A 61 -0.77 -0.61 -0.59
C VAL A 61 -1.82 0.49 -0.72
N ARG A 62 -2.07 1.28 0.32
CA ARG A 62 -3.08 2.36 0.25
C ARG A 62 -2.65 3.54 -0.61
N SER A 63 -1.37 3.66 -0.95
CA SER A 63 -0.85 4.67 -1.87
C SER A 63 -0.94 4.22 -3.35
N THR A 64 -1.35 2.98 -3.60
CA THR A 64 -1.56 2.46 -4.96
C THR A 64 -2.77 3.13 -5.59
N ARG A 65 -2.57 3.78 -6.74
CA ARG A 65 -3.67 4.43 -7.48
C ARG A 65 -4.76 3.42 -7.84
N GLY A 66 -6.00 3.73 -7.44
CA GLY A 66 -7.18 2.89 -7.69
C GLY A 66 -7.53 1.96 -6.53
N ILE A 67 -6.65 1.80 -5.53
CA ILE A 67 -6.99 1.15 -4.27
C ILE A 67 -7.59 2.20 -3.33
N VAL A 68 -8.77 1.90 -2.79
CA VAL A 68 -9.47 2.73 -1.81
C VAL A 68 -9.02 2.39 -0.40
N THR A 69 -8.82 1.11 -0.11
CA THR A 69 -8.37 0.64 1.21
C THR A 69 -7.61 -0.68 1.14
N SER A 70 -6.70 -0.86 2.10
CA SER A 70 -5.98 -2.09 2.36
C SER A 70 -6.64 -2.81 3.53
N LEU A 71 -7.00 -4.08 3.33
CA LEU A 71 -7.51 -4.94 4.39
C LEU A 71 -6.35 -5.61 5.11
N PHE A 72 -6.36 -5.50 6.43
CA PHE A 72 -5.49 -6.25 7.33
C PHE A 72 -6.31 -6.87 8.45
N SER A 73 -5.78 -7.91 9.06
CA SER A 73 -6.36 -8.54 10.24
C SER A 73 -5.24 -8.97 11.18
N SER A 74 -5.58 -9.07 12.47
CA SER A 74 -4.70 -9.64 13.47
C SER A 74 -5.53 -10.37 14.51
N SER A 75 -4.96 -11.39 15.14
CA SER A 75 -5.56 -12.06 16.29
C SER A 75 -5.42 -11.26 17.59
N LYS A 76 -4.56 -10.22 17.60
CA LYS A 76 -4.29 -9.36 18.75
C LYS A 76 -4.90 -7.98 18.53
N SER A 77 -5.68 -7.50 19.50
CA SER A 77 -6.39 -6.23 19.37
C SER A 77 -5.42 -5.04 19.29
N GLU A 78 -4.31 -5.12 20.03
CA GLU A 78 -3.26 -4.11 20.07
C GLU A 78 -2.64 -3.88 18.68
N HIS A 79 -2.43 -4.94 17.90
CA HIS A 79 -1.92 -4.85 16.54
C HIS A 79 -2.94 -4.23 15.59
N VAL A 80 -4.24 -4.47 15.80
CA VAL A 80 -5.29 -3.83 15.00
C VAL A 80 -5.27 -2.32 15.23
N SER A 81 -5.22 -1.90 16.50
CA SER A 81 -5.15 -0.49 16.87
C SER A 81 -3.90 0.19 16.29
N SER A 82 -2.72 -0.42 16.48
CA SER A 82 -1.47 0.13 15.95
C SER A 82 -1.48 0.21 14.42
N ASN A 83 -1.96 -0.81 13.70
CA ASN A 83 -2.03 -0.75 12.24
C ASN A 83 -3.05 0.29 11.75
N LEU A 84 -4.13 0.53 12.50
CA LEU A 84 -5.16 1.50 12.15
C LEU A 84 -4.66 2.95 12.23
N GLU A 85 -3.65 3.24 13.06
CA GLU A 85 -3.06 4.58 13.18
C GLU A 85 -2.61 5.14 11.82
N ILE A 86 -2.22 4.27 10.87
CA ILE A 86 -1.87 4.71 9.53
C ILE A 86 -2.96 5.57 8.87
N ALA A 87 -4.23 5.33 9.21
CA ALA A 87 -5.36 6.09 8.66
C ALA A 87 -5.28 7.59 8.97
N THR A 88 -4.52 8.01 10.00
CA THR A 88 -4.29 9.42 10.34
C THR A 88 -3.24 10.10 9.47
N THR A 89 -2.40 9.31 8.79
CA THR A 89 -1.41 9.81 7.83
C THR A 89 -1.99 9.81 6.42
N ASN A 90 -1.66 10.83 5.62
CA ASN A 90 -2.05 10.88 4.21
C ASN A 90 -1.35 9.79 3.41
N ALA A 91 -2.01 9.25 2.38
CA ALA A 91 -1.35 8.34 1.44
C ALA A 91 -0.19 9.04 0.73
N THR A 92 0.87 8.29 0.42
CA THR A 92 2.04 8.80 -0.28
C THR A 92 1.62 9.35 -1.64
N ASN A 93 2.06 10.58 -1.96
CA ASN A 93 1.69 11.21 -3.23
C ASN A 93 2.20 10.39 -4.43
N THR A 94 1.52 10.51 -5.57
CA THR A 94 1.79 9.70 -6.76
C THR A 94 3.22 9.86 -7.29
N THR A 95 3.82 11.04 -7.16
CA THR A 95 5.20 11.29 -7.62
C THR A 95 6.19 10.44 -6.81
N LYS A 96 6.12 10.50 -5.48
CA LYS A 96 6.95 9.67 -4.58
C LYS A 96 6.66 8.18 -4.75
N TYR A 97 5.38 7.81 -4.85
CA TYR A 97 4.98 6.42 -5.06
C TYR A 97 5.59 5.84 -6.34
N ASN A 98 5.58 6.61 -7.44
CA ASN A 98 6.16 6.17 -8.71
C ASN A 98 7.69 6.03 -8.66
N LEU A 99 8.38 6.71 -7.74
CA LEU A 99 9.82 6.56 -7.56
C LEU A 99 10.19 5.18 -6.99
N LEU A 100 9.28 4.50 -6.28
CA LEU A 100 9.53 3.15 -5.76
C LEU A 100 9.93 2.15 -6.86
N TYR A 101 9.38 2.33 -8.06
CA TYR A 101 9.68 1.48 -9.22
C TYR A 101 10.97 1.86 -9.95
N LYS A 102 11.64 2.92 -9.51
CA LYS A 102 12.94 3.39 -10.02
C LYS A 102 14.09 3.16 -9.04
N VAL A 103 13.80 2.73 -7.81
CA VAL A 103 14.82 2.27 -6.87
C VAL A 103 15.46 1.01 -7.45
N GLU A 104 16.79 0.95 -7.46
CA GLU A 104 17.51 -0.23 -7.96
C GLU A 104 17.09 -1.48 -7.17
N ARG A 105 16.94 -2.60 -7.88
CA ARG A 105 16.46 -3.87 -7.31
C ARG A 105 17.49 -4.50 -6.38
#